data_AF-A0A928G261-F1
#
_entry.id   AF-A0A928G261-F1
#
_cell.length_a   1.000
_cell.length_b   1.000
_cell.length_c   1.000
_cell.angle_alpha   90.00
_cell.angle_beta   90.00
_cell.angle_gamma   90.00
#
_symmetry.space_group_name_H-M   'P 1'
#
loop_
_entity.id
_entity.type
_entity.pdbx_description
1 polymer ?
#
loop_
_entity_poly.entity_id
_entity_poly.type
_entity_poly.pdbx_seq_one_letter_code
_entity_poly.pdbx_strand_id
1 'polypeptide(L)'
;MSVKQFIKQSIEYYRYIQAKRSHIHTIDDMRKGCQIKPLSAEQKREIKQFYKENFGVDVNLKWHEYYSSVNGIYSPEYIPTYLYYTKICPKMNVPKQMAMYSDKNMIDKVIPSAKIPTTYVKNINGYFYIDGSPASFEEAVKACESLDDAIIKHSIDTCKGKSVTRFSSAAGSAFIKNNKSKQSVRDLLLSYDKNYIVQSAISQCDKMASLNPTSLNTVRITTYKRQSDVVVLFTVIRMGRKDAVVDNASAGGLYCGVNQDGSLKKEAYTLTPFSKTEISDNGVRFEEFVVPKYEEIIALVKQWHNELPYAKIIGWDLAVDENEDIVLVEINASEPGLFQAATGPAFGKYILDIFNEVR
;
A
#
# COMPACT_ATOMS: atom_id res chain seq x y z
N MET A 1 -11.44 6.67 -37.87
CA MET A 1 -10.63 6.02 -36.81
C MET A 1 -9.68 5.05 -37.49
N SER A 2 -8.37 5.11 -37.23
CA SER A 2 -7.41 4.21 -37.89
C SER A 2 -7.52 2.77 -37.34
N VAL A 3 -7.15 1.76 -38.15
CA VAL A 3 -7.11 0.35 -37.72
C VAL A 3 -6.26 0.18 -36.46
N LYS A 4 -5.14 0.90 -36.35
CA LYS A 4 -4.25 0.91 -35.17
C LYS A 4 -4.94 1.48 -33.93
N GLN A 5 -5.74 2.54 -34.08
CA GLN A 5 -6.54 3.10 -32.97
C GLN A 5 -7.64 2.14 -32.54
N PHE A 6 -8.34 1.50 -33.50
CA PHE A 6 -9.37 0.52 -33.20
C PHE A 6 -8.80 -0.68 -32.44
N ILE A 7 -7.68 -1.27 -32.90
CA ILE A 7 -7.02 -2.38 -32.22
C ILE A 7 -6.59 -2.00 -30.80
N LYS A 8 -6.01 -0.80 -30.62
CA LYS A 8 -5.62 -0.32 -29.29
C LYS A 8 -6.84 -0.18 -28.36
N GLN A 9 -7.93 0.42 -28.85
CA GLN A 9 -9.18 0.53 -28.08
C GLN A 9 -9.79 -0.83 -27.75
N SER A 10 -9.74 -1.80 -28.68
CA SER A 10 -10.24 -3.16 -28.43
C SER A 10 -9.42 -3.90 -27.37
N ILE A 11 -8.09 -3.75 -27.37
CA ILE A 11 -7.19 -4.34 -26.35
C ILE A 11 -7.45 -3.69 -24.99
N GLU A 12 -7.57 -2.38 -24.91
CA GLU A 12 -7.90 -1.66 -23.69
C GLU A 12 -9.27 -2.06 -23.14
N TYR A 13 -10.27 -2.21 -24.03
CA TYR A 13 -11.60 -2.68 -23.67
C TYR A 13 -11.60 -4.13 -23.17
N TYR A 14 -10.82 -5.02 -23.80
CA TYR A 14 -10.68 -6.41 -23.35
C TYR A 14 -9.99 -6.51 -21.99
N ARG A 15 -8.91 -5.73 -21.77
CA ARG A 15 -8.25 -5.61 -20.46
C ARG A 15 -9.19 -5.07 -19.40
N TYR A 16 -9.99 -4.05 -19.74
CA TYR A 16 -11.06 -3.54 -18.87
C TYR A 16 -12.05 -4.64 -18.48
N ILE A 17 -12.52 -5.46 -19.44
CA ILE A 17 -13.44 -6.56 -19.15
C ILE A 17 -12.81 -7.61 -18.22
N GLN A 18 -11.57 -8.03 -18.49
CA GLN A 18 -10.89 -9.03 -17.66
C GLN A 18 -10.65 -8.52 -16.24
N ALA A 19 -10.08 -7.32 -16.09
CA ALA A 19 -9.84 -6.73 -14.77
C ALA A 19 -11.15 -6.44 -14.02
N LYS A 20 -12.20 -5.98 -14.74
CA LYS A 20 -13.54 -5.83 -14.17
C LYS A 20 -14.09 -7.14 -13.64
N ARG A 21 -13.98 -8.24 -14.41
CA ARG A 21 -14.41 -9.57 -13.96
C ARG A 21 -13.64 -10.00 -12.71
N SER A 22 -12.31 -9.86 -12.70
CA SER A 22 -11.48 -10.21 -11.54
C SER A 22 -11.91 -9.46 -10.27
N HIS A 23 -12.04 -8.13 -10.34
CA HIS A 23 -12.43 -7.31 -9.20
C HIS A 23 -13.91 -7.45 -8.80
N ILE A 24 -14.78 -7.88 -9.71
CA ILE A 24 -16.16 -8.28 -9.38
C ILE A 24 -16.18 -9.59 -8.57
N HIS A 25 -15.26 -10.53 -8.80
CA HIS A 25 -15.18 -11.72 -7.96
C HIS A 25 -14.56 -11.40 -6.59
N THR A 26 -13.63 -10.44 -6.53
CA THR A 26 -13.02 -10.01 -5.26
C THR A 26 -14.06 -9.54 -4.24
N ILE A 27 -15.12 -8.82 -4.66
CA ILE A 27 -16.16 -8.40 -3.72
C ILE A 27 -16.95 -9.57 -3.15
N ASP A 28 -17.15 -10.63 -3.92
CA ASP A 28 -17.88 -11.81 -3.45
C ASP A 28 -17.07 -12.54 -2.37
N ASP A 29 -15.74 -12.59 -2.49
CA ASP A 29 -14.87 -13.10 -1.43
C ASP A 29 -14.85 -12.20 -0.20
N MET A 30 -14.75 -10.87 -0.36
CA MET A 30 -14.76 -9.93 0.77
C MET A 30 -16.08 -9.92 1.54
N ARG A 31 -17.20 -10.24 0.86
CA ARG A 31 -18.52 -10.34 1.48
C ARG A 31 -18.70 -11.62 2.29
N LYS A 32 -17.87 -12.66 2.10
CA LYS A 32 -17.98 -13.90 2.88
C LYS A 32 -17.76 -13.60 4.36
N GLY A 33 -18.68 -14.07 5.20
CA GLY A 33 -18.66 -13.82 6.64
C GLY A 33 -19.17 -12.44 7.08
N CYS A 34 -19.59 -11.58 6.16
CA CYS A 34 -20.19 -10.28 6.48
C CYS A 34 -21.72 -10.38 6.54
N GLN A 35 -22.33 -9.74 7.53
CA GLN A 35 -23.77 -9.49 7.51
C GLN A 35 -24.08 -8.30 6.58
N ILE A 36 -24.45 -8.59 5.33
CA ILE A 36 -24.75 -7.55 4.35
C ILE A 36 -26.18 -7.04 4.52
N LYS A 37 -26.32 -5.73 4.70
CA LYS A 37 -27.58 -5.00 4.70
C LYS A 37 -27.91 -4.55 3.27
N PRO A 38 -29.04 -4.97 2.70
CA PRO A 38 -29.44 -4.51 1.36
C PRO A 38 -29.71 -3.00 1.34
N LEU A 39 -29.38 -2.35 0.21
CA LEU A 39 -29.72 -0.95 -0.01
C LEU A 39 -31.23 -0.79 -0.30
N SER A 40 -31.81 0.33 0.16
CA SER A 40 -33.18 0.72 -0.17
C SER A 40 -33.34 1.08 -1.65
N ALA A 41 -34.57 1.13 -2.16
CA ALA A 41 -34.83 1.52 -3.55
C ALA A 41 -34.36 2.95 -3.87
N GLU A 42 -34.46 3.85 -2.90
CA GLU A 42 -33.99 5.23 -2.98
C GLU A 42 -32.46 5.29 -3.05
N GLN A 43 -31.77 4.60 -2.13
CA GLN A 43 -30.30 4.54 -2.11
C GLN A 43 -29.74 3.97 -3.42
N LYS A 44 -30.37 2.92 -3.97
CA LYS A 44 -29.98 2.35 -5.27
C LYS A 44 -30.12 3.36 -6.42
N ARG A 45 -31.15 4.21 -6.38
CA ARG A 45 -31.39 5.24 -7.39
C ARG A 45 -30.35 6.35 -7.28
N GLU A 46 -30.09 6.83 -6.07
CA GLU A 46 -29.12 7.88 -5.78
C GLU A 46 -27.70 7.48 -6.26
N ILE A 47 -27.24 6.28 -5.90
CA ILE A 47 -25.92 5.79 -6.33
C ILE A 47 -25.82 5.75 -7.87
N LYS A 48 -26.83 5.18 -8.55
CA LYS A 48 -26.82 5.08 -10.01
C LYS A 48 -26.83 6.46 -10.67
N GLN A 49 -27.65 7.38 -10.15
CA GLN A 49 -27.74 8.74 -10.66
C GLN A 49 -26.41 9.48 -10.49
N PHE A 50 -25.80 9.40 -9.30
CA PHE A 50 -24.50 10.01 -9.02
C PHE A 50 -23.43 9.58 -10.04
N TYR A 51 -23.28 8.28 -10.30
CA TYR A 51 -22.30 7.79 -11.26
C TYR A 51 -22.67 8.09 -12.72
N LYS A 52 -23.96 8.10 -13.06
CA LYS A 52 -24.41 8.43 -14.41
C LYS A 52 -24.10 9.89 -14.74
N GLU A 53 -24.46 10.81 -13.86
CA GLU A 53 -24.27 12.26 -14.03
C GLU A 53 -22.80 12.66 -13.94
N ASN A 54 -22.06 12.14 -12.95
CA ASN A 54 -20.71 12.60 -12.65
C ASN A 54 -19.59 11.75 -13.27
N PHE A 55 -19.88 10.52 -13.73
CA PHE A 55 -18.87 9.69 -14.40
C PHE A 55 -19.34 9.01 -15.70
N GLY A 56 -20.62 9.12 -16.07
CA GLY A 56 -21.14 8.58 -17.33
C GLY A 56 -21.22 7.05 -17.36
N VAL A 57 -21.21 6.39 -16.20
CA VAL A 57 -21.20 4.92 -16.10
C VAL A 57 -22.32 4.41 -15.23
N ASP A 58 -22.77 3.19 -15.52
CA ASP A 58 -23.60 2.41 -14.61
C ASP A 58 -22.69 1.54 -13.73
N VAL A 59 -22.95 1.55 -12.41
CA VAL A 59 -22.14 0.81 -11.44
C VAL A 59 -22.89 -0.37 -10.83
N ASN A 60 -22.14 -1.44 -10.55
CA ASN A 60 -22.59 -2.52 -9.68
C ASN A 60 -22.57 -2.07 -8.21
N LEU A 61 -23.67 -2.28 -7.49
CA LEU A 61 -23.91 -1.78 -6.13
C LEU A 61 -23.35 -2.66 -5.01
N LYS A 62 -22.79 -3.84 -5.32
CA LYS A 62 -22.23 -4.76 -4.31
C LYS A 62 -21.19 -4.10 -3.41
N TRP A 63 -20.41 -3.16 -3.94
CA TRP A 63 -19.40 -2.42 -3.18
C TRP A 63 -20.02 -1.44 -2.20
N HIS A 64 -21.05 -0.69 -2.61
CA HIS A 64 -21.81 0.22 -1.75
C HIS A 64 -22.53 -0.52 -0.62
N GLU A 65 -23.17 -1.66 -0.95
CA GLU A 65 -23.78 -2.56 0.04
C GLU A 65 -22.74 -3.03 1.05
N TYR A 66 -21.60 -3.52 0.57
CA TYR A 66 -20.53 -4.01 1.42
C TYR A 66 -20.02 -2.93 2.38
N TYR A 67 -19.54 -1.79 1.86
CA TYR A 67 -18.95 -0.75 2.70
C TYR A 67 -19.95 -0.21 3.73
N SER A 68 -21.17 0.13 3.29
CA SER A 68 -22.22 0.63 4.20
C SER A 68 -22.59 -0.40 5.27
N SER A 69 -22.49 -1.70 4.98
CA SER A 69 -22.76 -2.76 5.95
C SER A 69 -21.65 -2.90 6.99
N VAL A 70 -20.39 -2.82 6.58
CA VAL A 70 -19.25 -3.10 7.46
C VAL A 70 -18.87 -1.92 8.36
N ASN A 71 -19.04 -0.70 7.88
CA ASN A 71 -18.67 0.53 8.61
C ASN A 71 -19.88 1.38 9.04
N GLY A 72 -21.09 1.03 8.62
CA GLY A 72 -22.32 1.74 9.00
C GLY A 72 -22.53 3.10 8.31
N ILE A 73 -21.66 3.50 7.37
CA ILE A 73 -21.73 4.78 6.67
C ILE A 73 -22.33 4.55 5.29
N TYR A 74 -23.54 5.05 5.05
CA TYR A 74 -24.09 5.13 3.71
C TYR A 74 -23.48 6.31 2.95
N SER A 75 -23.06 6.09 1.71
CA SER A 75 -22.66 7.16 0.78
C SER A 75 -22.71 6.69 -0.68
N PRO A 76 -23.19 7.52 -1.62
CA PRO A 76 -23.08 7.23 -3.06
C PRO A 76 -21.63 7.28 -3.58
N GLU A 77 -20.73 7.92 -2.84
CA GLU A 77 -19.36 8.24 -3.25
C GLU A 77 -18.37 7.08 -3.07
N TYR A 78 -18.79 5.94 -2.51
CA TYR A 78 -17.93 4.76 -2.47
C TYR A 78 -17.52 4.37 -3.88
N ILE A 79 -16.22 4.18 -4.10
CA ILE A 79 -15.65 3.80 -5.38
C ILE A 79 -15.61 2.28 -5.50
N PRO A 80 -16.33 1.66 -6.46
CA PRO A 80 -16.13 0.26 -6.77
C PRO A 80 -14.68 0.00 -7.18
N THR A 81 -14.00 -0.98 -6.58
CA THR A 81 -12.58 -1.24 -6.86
C THR A 81 -12.31 -1.52 -8.34
N TYR A 82 -13.21 -2.22 -9.03
CA TYR A 82 -13.07 -2.42 -10.47
C TYR A 82 -13.03 -1.10 -11.23
N LEU A 83 -13.82 -0.09 -10.82
CA LEU A 83 -13.83 1.21 -11.47
C LEU A 83 -12.52 1.95 -11.20
N TYR A 84 -12.02 1.87 -9.96
CA TYR A 84 -10.76 2.43 -9.55
C TYR A 84 -9.59 1.89 -10.38
N TYR A 85 -9.37 0.57 -10.38
CA TYR A 85 -8.21 -0.04 -11.02
C TYR A 85 -8.28 -0.05 -12.55
N THR A 86 -9.48 0.01 -13.14
CA THR A 86 -9.63 -0.09 -14.61
C THR A 86 -9.86 1.23 -15.33
N LYS A 87 -10.30 2.29 -14.62
CA LYS A 87 -10.56 3.59 -15.24
C LYS A 87 -9.79 4.73 -14.58
N ILE A 88 -9.84 4.82 -13.25
CA ILE A 88 -9.31 5.96 -12.51
C ILE A 88 -7.78 5.88 -12.41
N CYS A 89 -7.26 4.84 -11.75
CA CYS A 89 -5.83 4.69 -11.49
C CYS A 89 -4.98 4.75 -12.77
N PRO A 90 -5.32 4.06 -13.89
CA PRO A 90 -4.49 4.11 -15.10
C PRO A 90 -4.44 5.48 -15.80
N LYS A 91 -5.46 6.34 -15.60
CA LYS A 91 -5.47 7.71 -16.14
C LYS A 91 -4.77 8.70 -15.20
N MET A 92 -4.94 8.53 -13.89
CA MET A 92 -4.27 9.34 -12.88
C MET A 92 -2.76 9.05 -12.84
N ASN A 93 -2.40 7.80 -13.04
CA ASN A 93 -1.06 7.27 -12.86
C ASN A 93 -0.71 6.35 -14.03
N VAL A 94 -0.01 6.87 -15.03
CA VAL A 94 0.35 6.09 -16.21
C VAL A 94 1.32 4.96 -15.80
N PRO A 95 0.97 3.67 -15.99
CA PRO A 95 1.72 2.57 -15.38
C PRO A 95 3.22 2.55 -15.69
N LYS A 96 3.59 2.87 -16.94
CA LYS A 96 5.01 2.90 -17.37
C LYS A 96 5.84 3.93 -16.61
N GLN A 97 5.24 5.05 -16.22
CA GLN A 97 5.92 6.09 -15.44
C GLN A 97 6.03 5.70 -13.97
N MET A 98 5.00 5.05 -13.42
CA MET A 98 4.93 4.70 -12.00
C MET A 98 5.82 3.53 -11.61
N ALA A 99 6.18 2.68 -12.57
CA ALA A 99 7.08 1.55 -12.32
C ALA A 99 8.39 1.99 -11.66
N MET A 100 8.98 3.11 -12.10
CA MET A 100 10.21 3.64 -11.53
C MET A 100 10.01 4.23 -10.13
N TYR A 101 8.89 4.92 -9.91
CA TYR A 101 8.57 5.48 -8.57
C TYR A 101 8.28 4.39 -7.55
N SER A 102 7.76 3.25 -7.99
CA SER A 102 7.43 2.13 -7.11
C SER A 102 8.60 1.17 -6.90
N ASP A 103 9.70 1.33 -7.65
CA ASP A 103 10.89 0.50 -7.51
C ASP A 103 11.66 0.90 -6.24
N LYS A 104 11.72 -0.03 -5.28
CA LYS A 104 12.38 0.19 -3.98
C LYS A 104 13.88 0.47 -4.12
N ASN A 105 14.52 0.02 -5.19
CA ASN A 105 15.92 0.33 -5.48
C ASN A 105 16.15 1.79 -5.91
N MET A 106 15.09 2.50 -6.27
CA MET A 106 15.16 3.85 -6.83
C MET A 106 14.70 4.94 -5.87
N ILE A 107 14.19 4.60 -4.67
CA ILE A 107 13.61 5.57 -3.74
C ILE A 107 14.59 6.70 -3.37
N ASP A 108 15.85 6.37 -3.06
CA ASP A 108 16.93 7.33 -2.77
C ASP A 108 17.27 8.26 -3.95
N LYS A 109 17.01 7.82 -5.18
CA LYS A 109 17.19 8.66 -6.38
C LYS A 109 15.96 9.50 -6.69
N VAL A 110 14.77 8.95 -6.40
CA VAL A 110 13.47 9.56 -6.69
C VAL A 110 13.12 10.63 -5.64
N ILE A 111 13.49 10.40 -4.37
CA ILE A 111 13.33 11.35 -3.26
C ILE A 111 14.62 11.30 -2.41
N PRO A 112 15.68 12.03 -2.81
CA PRO A 112 16.94 12.05 -2.09
C PRO A 112 16.84 12.58 -0.65
N SER A 113 15.81 13.37 -0.36
CA SER A 113 15.55 13.93 0.96
C SER A 113 14.92 12.93 1.95
N ALA A 114 14.42 11.79 1.47
CA ALA A 114 13.74 10.82 2.33
C ALA A 114 14.75 9.97 3.11
N LYS A 115 14.58 9.89 4.43
CA LYS A 115 15.22 8.85 5.23
C LYS A 115 14.61 7.50 4.83
N ILE A 116 15.46 6.58 4.39
CA ILE A 116 15.10 5.20 4.07
C ILE A 116 15.90 4.24 4.97
N PRO A 117 15.51 2.96 5.08
CA PRO A 117 16.32 1.97 5.78
C PRO A 117 17.71 1.85 5.15
N THR A 118 18.73 1.64 5.99
CA THR A 118 20.11 1.41 5.55
C THR A 118 20.12 0.31 4.50
N THR A 119 20.66 0.62 3.32
CA THR A 119 20.69 -0.32 2.21
C THR A 119 22.06 -0.98 2.15
N TYR A 120 22.11 -2.30 2.31
CA TYR A 120 23.36 -3.06 2.21
C TYR A 120 23.70 -3.40 0.77
N VAL A 121 22.69 -3.85 0.01
CA VAL A 121 22.86 -4.27 -1.39
C VAL A 121 21.61 -3.92 -2.18
N LYS A 122 21.81 -3.39 -3.39
CA LYS A 122 20.79 -3.32 -4.44
C LYS A 122 21.14 -4.29 -5.56
N ASN A 123 20.20 -5.11 -5.98
CA ASN A 123 20.29 -5.83 -7.23
C ASN A 123 19.31 -5.21 -8.24
N ILE A 124 19.84 -4.59 -9.28
CA ILE A 124 19.06 -3.90 -10.31
C ILE A 124 19.38 -4.56 -11.64
N ASN A 125 18.40 -5.25 -12.23
CA ASN A 125 18.58 -6.01 -13.47
C ASN A 125 19.75 -7.00 -13.43
N GLY A 126 20.00 -7.64 -12.28
CA GLY A 126 21.09 -8.60 -12.10
C GLY A 126 22.46 -7.96 -11.77
N TYR A 127 22.58 -6.64 -11.85
CA TYR A 127 23.78 -5.92 -11.44
C TYR A 127 23.69 -5.54 -9.96
N PHE A 128 24.79 -5.75 -9.24
CA PHE A 128 24.88 -5.44 -7.81
C PHE A 128 25.44 -4.05 -7.59
N TYR A 129 24.91 -3.36 -6.58
CA TYR A 129 25.38 -2.06 -6.13
C TYR A 129 25.46 -2.01 -4.61
N ILE A 130 26.53 -1.42 -4.10
CA ILE A 130 26.77 -1.11 -2.68
C ILE A 130 27.15 0.37 -2.62
N ASP A 131 26.49 1.15 -1.77
CA ASP A 131 26.69 2.60 -1.63
C ASP A 131 26.67 3.36 -2.98
N GLY A 132 25.79 2.94 -3.88
CA GLY A 132 25.61 3.53 -5.21
C GLY A 132 26.66 3.14 -6.26
N SER A 133 27.70 2.38 -5.88
CA SER A 133 28.75 1.93 -6.78
C SER A 133 28.52 0.49 -7.26
N PRO A 134 28.86 0.13 -8.51
CA PRO A 134 28.80 -1.25 -8.97
C PRO A 134 29.65 -2.17 -8.11
N ALA A 135 29.12 -3.36 -7.84
CA ALA A 135 29.79 -4.42 -7.07
C ALA A 135 29.67 -5.76 -7.81
N SER A 136 30.58 -6.67 -7.51
CA SER A 136 30.50 -8.09 -7.87
C SER A 136 29.50 -8.82 -6.98
N PHE A 137 29.08 -10.02 -7.42
CA PHE A 137 28.24 -10.87 -6.59
C PHE A 137 28.91 -11.27 -5.28
N GLU A 138 30.23 -11.54 -5.30
CA GLU A 138 30.96 -11.93 -4.09
C GLU A 138 31.06 -10.77 -3.08
N GLU A 139 31.23 -9.54 -3.56
CA GLU A 139 31.17 -8.35 -2.69
C GLU A 139 29.77 -8.16 -2.09
N ALA A 140 28.71 -8.42 -2.86
CA ALA A 140 27.34 -8.37 -2.37
C ALA A 140 27.04 -9.45 -1.31
N VAL A 141 27.55 -10.68 -1.50
CA VAL A 141 27.47 -11.74 -0.50
C VAL A 141 28.16 -11.30 0.78
N LYS A 142 29.40 -10.81 0.68
CA LYS A 142 30.19 -10.33 1.82
C LYS A 142 29.53 -9.18 2.56
N ALA A 143 28.94 -8.22 1.84
CA ALA A 143 28.19 -7.11 2.45
C ALA A 143 26.95 -7.57 3.24
N CYS A 144 26.47 -8.78 2.97
CA CYS A 144 25.36 -9.41 3.68
C CYS A 144 25.80 -10.48 4.69
N GLU A 145 27.10 -10.67 4.89
CA GLU A 145 27.65 -11.49 5.98
C GLU A 145 27.65 -10.66 7.27
N SER A 146 27.30 -11.27 8.40
CA SER A 146 27.30 -10.62 9.72
C SER A 146 26.24 -9.52 9.96
N LEU A 147 25.09 -9.59 9.30
CA LEU A 147 23.96 -8.70 9.59
C LEU A 147 23.13 -9.22 10.77
N ASP A 148 22.90 -8.38 11.78
CA ASP A 148 22.10 -8.76 12.96
C ASP A 148 20.62 -8.92 12.60
N ASP A 149 20.07 -7.97 11.84
CA ASP A 149 18.69 -7.98 11.40
C ASP A 149 18.50 -7.26 10.06
N ALA A 150 18.13 -8.02 9.05
CA ALA A 150 18.01 -7.54 7.68
C ALA A 150 16.72 -8.03 7.02
N ILE A 151 16.29 -7.28 6.01
CA ILE A 151 15.17 -7.60 5.14
C ILE A 151 15.71 -7.69 3.73
N ILE A 152 15.46 -8.82 3.06
CA ILE A 152 15.54 -8.93 1.60
C ILE A 152 14.13 -8.92 1.03
N LYS A 153 13.93 -8.11 -0.02
CA LYS A 153 12.64 -8.00 -0.72
C LYS A 153 12.81 -7.74 -2.20
N HIS A 154 11.91 -8.28 -3.02
CA HIS A 154 11.82 -7.86 -4.41
C HIS A 154 11.49 -6.37 -4.48
N SER A 155 12.19 -5.66 -5.33
CA SER A 155 12.13 -4.20 -5.48
C SER A 155 10.99 -3.74 -6.39
N ILE A 156 10.61 -4.58 -7.36
CA ILE A 156 9.55 -4.37 -8.36
C ILE A 156 8.46 -5.43 -8.15
N ASP A 157 7.19 -5.05 -8.38
CA ASP A 157 6.02 -5.93 -8.41
C ASP A 157 5.91 -6.88 -7.20
N THR A 158 5.56 -6.33 -6.04
CA THR A 158 5.46 -7.15 -4.84
C THR A 158 4.12 -7.89 -4.79
N CYS A 159 4.18 -9.21 -4.99
CA CYS A 159 3.13 -10.19 -4.77
C CYS A 159 2.62 -10.20 -3.30
N LYS A 160 1.98 -9.13 -2.84
CA LYS A 160 1.26 -9.07 -1.56
C LYS A 160 2.09 -9.57 -0.37
N GLY A 161 3.35 -9.15 -0.25
CA GLY A 161 4.24 -9.50 0.87
C GLY A 161 4.80 -10.93 0.87
N LYS A 162 4.52 -11.77 -0.15
CA LYS A 162 5.10 -13.12 -0.29
C LYS A 162 6.61 -13.12 -0.61
N SER A 163 7.16 -11.95 -0.91
CA SER A 163 8.54 -11.72 -1.37
C SER A 163 9.36 -10.91 -0.37
N VAL A 164 9.02 -10.94 0.93
CA VAL A 164 9.77 -10.27 1.99
C VAL A 164 10.29 -11.32 2.96
N THR A 165 11.60 -11.32 3.18
CA THR A 165 12.26 -12.25 4.10
C THR A 165 13.09 -11.47 5.11
N ARG A 166 12.80 -11.67 6.40
CA ARG A 166 13.61 -11.16 7.50
C ARG A 166 14.63 -12.22 7.92
N PHE A 167 15.89 -11.85 8.01
CA PHE A 167 16.96 -12.77 8.33
C PHE A 167 18.04 -12.13 9.21
N SER A 168 18.85 -12.98 9.83
CA SER A 168 20.10 -12.61 10.51
C SER A 168 21.22 -13.47 9.94
N SER A 169 22.38 -12.88 9.67
CA SER A 169 23.60 -13.56 9.24
C SER A 169 24.77 -13.36 10.20
N ALA A 170 24.52 -12.84 11.41
CA ALA A 170 25.52 -12.65 12.48
C ALA A 170 26.36 -13.90 12.79
N ALA A 171 25.75 -15.10 12.67
CA ALA A 171 26.42 -16.39 12.90
C ALA A 171 27.06 -16.99 11.63
N GLY A 172 27.32 -16.19 10.59
CA GLY A 172 27.96 -16.63 9.34
C GLY A 172 27.05 -17.38 8.35
N SER A 173 25.80 -17.67 8.72
CA SER A 173 24.77 -18.18 7.81
C SER A 173 23.45 -17.43 7.99
N ALA A 174 22.65 -17.31 6.93
CA ALA A 174 21.38 -16.61 6.96
C ALA A 174 20.33 -17.48 7.68
N PHE A 175 19.99 -17.08 8.91
CA PHE A 175 18.86 -17.59 9.65
C PHE A 175 17.60 -16.84 9.25
N ILE A 176 16.67 -17.53 8.59
CA ILE A 176 15.41 -16.97 8.10
C ILE A 176 14.40 -16.94 9.24
N LYS A 177 14.09 -15.74 9.75
CA LYS A 177 13.22 -15.58 10.93
C LYS A 177 11.78 -16.03 10.63
N ASN A 178 11.30 -15.84 9.40
CA ASN A 178 9.93 -16.16 8.98
C ASN A 178 9.55 -17.64 9.15
N ASN A 179 10.46 -18.57 8.85
CA ASN A 179 10.20 -20.01 8.88
C ASN A 179 11.22 -20.79 9.74
N LYS A 180 12.10 -20.08 10.44
CA LYS A 180 13.16 -20.63 11.30
C LYS A 180 14.11 -21.58 10.56
N SER A 181 14.34 -21.36 9.27
CA SER A 181 15.30 -22.14 8.47
C SER A 181 16.68 -21.49 8.44
N LYS A 182 17.70 -22.26 8.03
CA LYS A 182 19.05 -21.76 7.77
C LYS A 182 19.43 -22.05 6.32
N GLN A 183 20.11 -21.11 5.68
CA GLN A 183 20.76 -21.27 4.39
C GLN A 183 21.98 -20.36 4.31
N SER A 184 22.82 -20.53 3.28
CA SER A 184 23.91 -19.58 3.06
C SER A 184 23.35 -18.22 2.61
N VAL A 185 24.07 -17.14 2.89
CA VAL A 185 23.72 -15.80 2.36
C VAL A 185 23.68 -15.83 0.83
N ARG A 186 24.62 -16.56 0.21
CA ARG A 186 24.67 -16.77 -1.23
C ARG A 186 23.37 -17.36 -1.79
N ASP A 187 22.90 -18.46 -1.21
CA ASP A 187 21.68 -19.14 -1.68
C ASP A 187 20.45 -18.26 -1.50
N LEU A 188 20.38 -17.49 -0.39
CA LEU A 188 19.33 -16.51 -0.17
C LEU A 188 19.32 -15.45 -1.28
N LEU A 189 20.46 -14.85 -1.60
CA LEU A 189 20.56 -13.85 -2.67
C LEU A 189 20.19 -14.42 -4.05
N LEU A 190 20.62 -15.65 -4.37
CA LEU A 190 20.28 -16.33 -5.63
C LEU A 190 18.79 -16.66 -5.75
N SER A 191 18.13 -16.95 -4.62
CA SER A 191 16.69 -17.29 -4.59
C SER A 191 15.78 -16.14 -5.04
N TYR A 192 16.26 -14.89 -5.00
CA TYR A 192 15.56 -13.71 -5.47
C TYR A 192 15.86 -13.34 -6.94
N ASP A 193 16.73 -14.08 -7.63
CA ASP A 193 17.17 -13.86 -9.02
C ASP A 193 17.70 -12.43 -9.28
N LYS A 194 16.80 -11.49 -9.57
CA LYS A 194 17.12 -10.09 -9.84
C LYS A 194 16.06 -9.14 -9.33
N ASN A 195 16.39 -7.85 -9.31
CA ASN A 195 15.48 -6.77 -8.91
C ASN A 195 15.03 -6.92 -7.46
N TYR A 196 15.98 -6.99 -6.54
CA TYR A 196 15.74 -7.02 -5.11
C TYR A 196 16.63 -6.02 -4.37
N ILE A 197 16.31 -5.79 -3.11
CA ILE A 197 17.06 -4.93 -2.20
C ILE A 197 17.24 -5.64 -0.87
N VAL A 198 18.42 -5.49 -0.27
CA VAL A 198 18.73 -5.92 1.09
C VAL A 198 18.91 -4.67 1.95
N GLN A 199 18.13 -4.54 3.01
CA GLN A 199 18.14 -3.39 3.91
C GLN A 199 18.17 -3.83 5.37
N SER A 200 18.51 -2.92 6.28
CA SER A 200 18.28 -3.12 7.71
C SER A 200 16.78 -3.30 7.98
N ALA A 201 16.45 -4.16 8.95
CA ALA A 201 15.10 -4.18 9.51
C ALA A 201 14.88 -2.88 10.31
N ILE A 202 13.75 -2.21 10.11
CA ILE A 202 13.41 -1.00 10.88
C ILE A 202 12.98 -1.41 12.29
N SER A 203 13.69 -0.90 13.28
CA SER A 203 13.19 -0.87 14.66
C SER A 203 12.29 0.35 14.82
N GLN A 204 11.03 0.12 15.19
CA GLN A 204 10.02 1.18 15.36
C GLN A 204 9.99 1.71 16.79
N CYS A 205 9.55 2.95 17.00
CA CYS A 205 9.43 3.53 18.34
C CYS A 205 8.44 2.76 19.22
N ASP A 206 8.61 2.87 20.55
CA ASP A 206 7.81 2.15 21.55
C ASP A 206 6.30 2.36 21.37
N LYS A 207 5.90 3.58 21.00
CA LYS A 207 4.49 3.89 20.76
C LYS A 207 3.95 3.08 19.60
N MET A 208 4.63 3.04 18.45
CA MET A 208 4.22 2.20 17.32
C MET A 208 4.30 0.71 17.68
N ALA A 209 5.35 0.28 18.38
CA ALA A 209 5.54 -1.11 18.82
C ALA A 209 4.43 -1.61 19.77
N SER A 210 3.79 -0.72 20.53
CA SER A 210 2.66 -1.09 21.40
C SER A 210 1.47 -1.69 20.64
N LEU A 211 1.27 -1.31 19.37
CA LEU A 211 0.26 -1.91 18.50
C LEU A 211 0.63 -3.35 18.13
N ASN A 212 1.87 -3.55 17.69
CA ASN A 212 2.46 -4.86 17.45
C ASN A 212 3.99 -4.82 17.43
N PRO A 213 4.69 -5.43 18.39
CA PRO A 213 6.15 -5.40 18.43
C PRO A 213 6.81 -6.40 17.46
N THR A 214 6.09 -7.41 16.96
CA THR A 214 6.68 -8.50 16.16
C THR A 214 6.81 -8.16 14.68
N SER A 215 6.02 -7.20 14.20
CA SER A 215 6.07 -6.68 12.82
C SER A 215 6.13 -5.16 12.81
N LEU A 216 6.70 -4.60 11.75
CA LEU A 216 6.74 -3.16 11.54
C LEU A 216 5.32 -2.63 11.31
N ASN A 217 4.81 -1.76 12.17
CA ASN A 217 3.56 -1.06 11.93
C ASN A 217 3.83 0.12 10.99
N THR A 218 3.01 0.28 9.95
CA THR A 218 3.19 1.36 8.97
C THR A 218 2.00 2.29 8.91
N VAL A 219 2.27 3.55 8.61
CA VAL A 219 1.28 4.57 8.30
C VAL A 219 1.16 4.64 6.79
N ARG A 220 0.04 4.16 6.23
CA ARG A 220 -0.31 4.28 4.81
C ARG A 220 -1.09 5.56 4.60
N ILE A 221 -0.52 6.51 3.86
CA ILE A 221 -1.19 7.76 3.48
C ILE A 221 -1.41 7.77 1.98
N THR A 222 -2.63 8.05 1.54
CA THR A 222 -2.91 8.27 0.13
C THR A 222 -3.05 9.75 -0.14
N THR A 223 -2.20 10.30 -1.00
CA THR A 223 -2.23 11.71 -1.41
C THR A 223 -2.75 11.85 -2.84
N TYR A 224 -3.34 13.01 -3.15
CA TYR A 224 -3.78 13.41 -4.47
C TYR A 224 -3.17 14.77 -4.84
N LYS A 225 -2.46 14.82 -5.97
CA LYS A 225 -1.85 16.02 -6.52
C LYS A 225 -2.80 16.71 -7.49
N ARG A 226 -3.30 17.87 -7.06
CA ARG A 226 -4.07 18.80 -7.89
C ARG A 226 -3.12 19.75 -8.61
N GLN A 227 -3.69 20.65 -9.42
CA GLN A 227 -2.89 21.65 -10.14
C GLN A 227 -2.18 22.62 -9.19
N SER A 228 -2.82 23.00 -8.08
CA SER A 228 -2.32 24.01 -7.15
C SER A 228 -1.69 23.45 -5.88
N ASP A 229 -2.02 22.22 -5.47
CA ASP A 229 -1.58 21.66 -4.19
C ASP A 229 -1.62 20.12 -4.15
N VAL A 230 -1.19 19.58 -3.02
CA VAL A 230 -1.31 18.16 -2.68
C VAL A 230 -2.20 18.02 -1.45
N VAL A 231 -3.22 17.18 -1.58
CA VAL A 231 -4.17 16.88 -0.51
C VAL A 231 -4.05 15.44 -0.06
N VAL A 232 -4.38 15.18 1.21
CA VAL A 232 -4.51 13.82 1.74
C VAL A 232 -5.94 13.35 1.49
N LEU A 233 -6.08 12.19 0.85
CA LEU A 233 -7.36 11.54 0.62
C LEU A 233 -7.80 10.76 1.86
N PHE A 234 -6.89 9.93 2.39
CA PHE A 234 -7.10 9.16 3.60
C PHE A 234 -5.77 8.64 4.16
N THR A 235 -5.82 8.24 5.43
CA THR A 235 -4.71 7.60 6.14
C THR A 235 -5.24 6.35 6.83
N VAL A 236 -4.47 5.26 6.77
CA VAL A 236 -4.67 4.08 7.62
C VAL A 236 -3.35 3.69 8.29
N ILE A 237 -3.41 3.16 9.50
CA ILE A 237 -2.32 2.32 10.01
C ILE A 237 -2.54 0.91 9.50
N ARG A 238 -1.46 0.23 9.11
CA ARG A 238 -1.41 -1.21 8.86
C ARG A 238 -0.53 -1.89 9.91
N MET A 239 -0.97 -3.03 10.39
CA MET A 239 -0.29 -3.80 11.43
C MET A 239 -0.43 -5.30 11.18
N GLY A 240 0.63 -6.05 11.47
CA GLY A 240 0.56 -7.51 11.43
C GLY A 240 -0.32 -8.04 12.57
N ARG A 241 -0.73 -9.30 12.49
CA ARG A 241 -1.28 -10.02 13.65
C ARG A 241 -0.15 -10.39 14.62
N LYS A 242 -0.50 -10.82 15.83
CA LYS A 242 0.48 -11.35 16.79
C LYS A 242 1.39 -12.40 16.12
N ASP A 243 2.70 -12.28 16.36
CA ASP A 243 3.77 -13.15 15.83
C ASP A 243 3.97 -13.11 14.29
N ALA A 244 3.24 -12.26 13.57
CA ALA A 244 3.47 -12.03 12.15
C ALA A 244 4.79 -11.26 11.94
N VAL A 245 5.45 -11.54 10.81
CA VAL A 245 6.69 -10.85 10.38
C VAL A 245 6.40 -9.66 9.44
N VAL A 246 5.21 -9.64 8.82
CA VAL A 246 4.78 -8.60 7.87
C VAL A 246 3.44 -7.99 8.30
N ASP A 247 3.23 -6.72 7.96
CA ASP A 247 2.07 -5.89 8.33
C ASP A 247 1.02 -5.77 7.22
N ASN A 248 0.99 -6.74 6.32
CA ASN A 248 0.14 -6.67 5.15
C ASN A 248 -1.29 -7.15 5.46
N ALA A 249 -2.27 -6.26 5.30
CA ALA A 249 -3.70 -6.58 5.44
C ALA A 249 -4.15 -7.75 4.54
N SER A 250 -3.55 -7.90 3.36
CA SER A 250 -3.85 -9.01 2.44
C SER A 250 -3.19 -10.35 2.84
N ALA A 251 -2.30 -10.32 3.84
CA ALA A 251 -1.73 -11.50 4.49
C ALA A 251 -2.37 -11.78 5.87
N GLY A 252 -3.52 -11.16 6.17
CA GLY A 252 -4.25 -11.34 7.42
C GLY A 252 -4.00 -10.25 8.48
N GLY A 253 -3.19 -9.24 8.18
CA GLY A 253 -2.99 -8.06 9.04
C GLY A 253 -4.25 -7.22 9.23
N LEU A 254 -4.21 -6.35 10.25
CA LEU A 254 -5.24 -5.36 10.51
C LEU A 254 -4.90 -4.03 9.85
N TYR A 255 -5.92 -3.27 9.48
CA TYR A 255 -5.77 -1.86 9.13
C TYR A 255 -6.84 -1.01 9.82
N CYS A 256 -6.47 0.16 10.33
CA CYS A 256 -7.34 1.07 11.05
C CYS A 256 -7.28 2.46 10.42
N GLY A 257 -8.42 3.12 10.27
CA GLY A 257 -8.47 4.49 9.75
C GLY A 257 -7.87 5.48 10.73
N VAL A 258 -7.24 6.53 10.24
CA VAL A 258 -6.71 7.62 11.07
C VAL A 258 -7.53 8.89 10.81
N ASN A 259 -7.89 9.59 11.88
CA ASN A 259 -8.55 10.88 11.84
C ASN A 259 -7.57 11.99 11.43
N GLN A 260 -8.09 13.20 11.23
CA GLN A 260 -7.27 14.34 10.80
C GLN A 260 -6.26 14.80 11.86
N ASP A 261 -6.54 14.56 13.14
CA ASP A 261 -5.67 14.86 14.28
C ASP A 261 -4.64 13.75 14.58
N GLY A 262 -4.62 12.68 13.80
CA GLY A 262 -3.71 11.54 13.99
C GLY A 262 -4.21 10.49 14.97
N SER A 263 -5.37 10.66 15.60
CA SER A 263 -6.02 9.60 16.38
C SER A 263 -6.52 8.46 15.48
N LEU A 264 -6.46 7.21 15.93
CA LEU A 264 -7.08 6.12 15.17
C LEU A 264 -8.59 6.13 15.39
N LYS A 265 -9.30 5.60 14.40
CA LYS A 265 -10.73 5.31 14.53
C LYS A 265 -10.97 4.13 15.46
N LYS A 266 -12.21 3.99 15.90
CA LYS A 266 -12.64 2.95 16.84
C LYS A 266 -12.33 1.53 16.39
N GLU A 267 -12.49 1.22 15.10
CA GLU A 267 -12.41 -0.15 14.58
C GLU A 267 -11.24 -0.32 13.60
N ALA A 268 -10.53 -1.44 13.72
CA ALA A 268 -9.62 -1.96 12.71
C ALA A 268 -10.24 -3.16 11.99
N TYR A 269 -9.81 -3.41 10.75
CA TYR A 269 -10.44 -4.37 9.84
C TYR A 269 -9.41 -5.36 9.27
N THR A 270 -9.84 -6.59 8.98
CA THR A 270 -9.11 -7.54 8.11
C THR A 270 -9.78 -7.63 6.74
N LEU A 271 -9.04 -8.01 5.69
CA LEU A 271 -9.59 -8.13 4.33
C LEU A 271 -10.30 -9.46 4.08
N THR A 272 -9.63 -10.59 4.33
CA THR A 272 -10.17 -11.93 4.02
C THR A 272 -9.57 -12.99 4.97
N PRO A 273 -10.37 -13.65 5.82
CA PRO A 273 -11.78 -13.37 6.08
C PRO A 273 -11.97 -11.96 6.64
N PHE A 274 -13.11 -11.34 6.35
CA PHE A 274 -13.44 -10.04 6.93
C PHE A 274 -13.71 -10.21 8.43
N SER A 275 -13.13 -9.32 9.22
CA SER A 275 -13.38 -9.16 10.65
C SER A 275 -13.12 -7.71 11.03
N LYS A 276 -13.67 -7.31 12.18
CA LYS A 276 -13.37 -6.02 12.79
C LYS A 276 -13.18 -6.16 14.29
N THR A 277 -12.32 -5.33 14.86
CA THR A 277 -12.01 -5.30 16.30
C THR A 277 -11.70 -3.87 16.74
N GLU A 278 -11.97 -3.57 18.01
CA GLU A 278 -11.68 -2.26 18.62
C GLU A 278 -10.35 -2.26 19.40
N ILE A 279 -9.78 -3.44 19.62
CA ILE A 279 -8.56 -3.65 20.39
C ILE A 279 -7.57 -4.45 19.54
N SER A 280 -6.31 -4.04 19.55
CA SER A 280 -5.21 -4.79 18.94
C SER A 280 -4.94 -6.10 19.68
N ASP A 281 -4.21 -7.02 19.05
CA ASP A 281 -3.80 -8.28 19.68
C ASP A 281 -2.88 -8.07 20.91
N ASN A 282 -2.37 -6.86 21.10
CA ASN A 282 -1.51 -6.46 22.22
C ASN A 282 -2.23 -5.58 23.26
N GLY A 283 -3.56 -5.46 23.18
CA GLY A 283 -4.37 -4.81 24.22
C GLY A 283 -4.57 -3.29 24.07
N VAL A 284 -4.02 -2.68 23.02
CA VAL A 284 -4.25 -1.25 22.72
C VAL A 284 -5.64 -1.05 22.12
N ARG A 285 -6.46 -0.18 22.72
CA ARG A 285 -7.70 0.33 22.12
C ARG A 285 -7.36 1.34 21.03
N PHE A 286 -7.91 1.14 19.83
CA PHE A 286 -7.53 1.99 18.69
C PHE A 286 -7.91 3.45 18.89
N GLU A 287 -9.13 3.75 19.36
CA GLU A 287 -9.59 5.13 19.57
C GLU A 287 -8.77 5.94 20.59
N GLU A 288 -7.99 5.27 21.43
CA GLU A 288 -7.09 5.90 22.42
C GLU A 288 -5.66 6.08 21.88
N PHE A 289 -5.38 5.59 20.67
CA PHE A 289 -4.06 5.67 20.05
C PHE A 289 -3.94 6.88 19.14
N VAL A 290 -2.82 7.59 19.24
CA VAL A 290 -2.45 8.70 18.35
C VAL A 290 -1.13 8.38 17.66
N VAL A 291 -1.11 8.44 16.33
CA VAL A 291 0.10 8.20 15.53
C VAL A 291 1.19 9.22 15.90
N PRO A 292 2.40 8.79 16.31
CA PRO A 292 3.50 9.70 16.60
C PRO A 292 3.90 10.47 15.34
N LYS A 293 4.26 11.75 15.51
CA LYS A 293 4.70 12.66 14.44
C LYS A 293 3.74 12.80 13.26
N TYR A 294 2.44 12.59 13.47
CA TYR A 294 1.48 12.54 12.37
C TYR A 294 1.47 13.82 11.51
N GLU A 295 1.48 15.00 12.12
CA GLU A 295 1.51 16.27 11.37
C GLU A 295 2.77 16.42 10.52
N GLU A 296 3.94 16.06 11.06
CA GLU A 296 5.23 16.06 10.35
C GLU A 296 5.21 15.07 9.18
N ILE A 297 4.66 13.87 9.40
CA ILE A 297 4.47 12.87 8.34
C ILE A 297 3.62 13.45 7.21
N ILE A 298 2.48 14.09 7.53
CA ILE A 298 1.60 14.70 6.53
C ILE A 298 2.31 15.80 5.74
N ALA A 299 3.12 16.63 6.41
CA ALA A 299 3.91 17.66 5.75
C ALA A 299 4.94 17.07 4.77
N LEU A 300 5.69 16.04 5.20
CA LEU A 300 6.70 15.37 4.38
C LEU A 300 6.11 14.71 3.15
N VAL A 301 5.03 13.92 3.29
CA VAL A 301 4.44 13.25 2.11
C VAL A 301 3.88 14.23 1.09
N LYS A 302 3.37 15.40 1.54
CA LYS A 302 2.93 16.47 0.63
C LYS A 302 4.12 17.10 -0.10
N GLN A 303 5.23 17.34 0.60
CA GLN A 303 6.46 17.82 -0.01
C GLN A 303 6.97 16.82 -1.06
N TRP A 304 7.12 15.56 -0.68
CA TRP A 304 7.60 14.51 -1.58
C TRP A 304 6.68 14.28 -2.78
N HIS A 305 5.35 14.35 -2.61
CA HIS A 305 4.43 14.25 -3.74
C HIS A 305 4.60 15.44 -4.71
N ASN A 306 5.01 16.61 -4.24
CA ASN A 306 5.31 17.72 -5.13
C ASN A 306 6.54 17.47 -6.01
N GLU A 307 7.51 16.68 -5.54
CA GLU A 307 8.70 16.27 -6.30
C GLU A 307 8.40 15.23 -7.39
N LEU A 308 7.21 14.59 -7.35
CA LEU A 308 6.80 13.50 -8.26
C LEU A 308 5.61 13.88 -9.16
N PRO A 309 5.73 14.87 -10.07
CA PRO A 309 4.61 15.47 -10.79
C PRO A 309 3.89 14.52 -11.78
N TYR A 310 4.54 13.44 -12.22
CA TYR A 310 3.92 12.43 -13.09
C TYR A 310 2.88 11.57 -12.37
N ALA A 311 2.91 11.51 -11.03
CA ALA A 311 1.99 10.71 -10.24
C ALA A 311 0.90 11.61 -9.65
N LYS A 312 -0.36 11.33 -9.97
CA LYS A 312 -1.49 12.09 -9.41
C LYS A 312 -1.96 11.54 -8.08
N ILE A 313 -1.92 10.22 -7.88
CA ILE A 313 -2.31 9.59 -6.62
C ILE A 313 -1.15 8.75 -6.12
N ILE A 314 -0.72 8.87 -4.86
CA ILE A 314 0.35 8.02 -4.32
C ILE A 314 -0.07 7.47 -2.98
N GLY A 315 0.16 6.16 -2.76
CA GLY A 315 0.11 5.55 -1.44
C GLY A 315 1.50 5.49 -0.82
N TRP A 316 1.74 6.23 0.25
CA TRP A 316 3.02 6.26 0.96
C TRP A 316 2.96 5.31 2.15
N ASP A 317 3.93 4.40 2.29
CA ASP A 317 4.13 3.64 3.52
C ASP A 317 5.29 4.25 4.30
N LEU A 318 5.01 4.71 5.53
CA LEU A 318 6.01 5.25 6.44
C LEU A 318 6.05 4.50 7.75
N ALA A 319 7.18 4.57 8.43
CA ALA A 319 7.36 4.15 9.81
C ALA A 319 7.96 5.29 10.65
N VAL A 320 7.82 5.19 11.96
CA VAL A 320 8.57 6.01 12.92
C VAL A 320 9.54 5.09 13.63
N ASP A 321 10.83 5.34 13.47
CA ASP A 321 11.87 4.47 14.03
C ASP A 321 12.13 4.72 15.51
N GLU A 322 12.96 3.89 16.14
CA GLU A 322 13.33 3.97 17.55
C GLU A 322 14.00 5.29 17.97
N ASN A 323 14.53 6.07 17.01
CA ASN A 323 15.09 7.40 17.25
C ASN A 323 14.05 8.51 16.99
N GLU A 324 12.78 8.13 16.86
CA GLU A 324 11.67 9.00 16.48
C GLU A 324 11.82 9.62 15.08
N ASP A 325 12.65 9.07 14.18
CA ASP A 325 12.75 9.58 12.82
C ASP A 325 11.69 8.98 11.90
N ILE A 326 11.21 9.78 10.94
CA ILE A 326 10.24 9.35 9.93
C ILE A 326 10.98 8.65 8.79
N VAL A 327 10.69 7.37 8.58
CA VAL A 327 11.34 6.52 7.58
C VAL A 327 10.35 6.17 6.47
N LEU A 328 10.72 6.45 5.22
CA LEU A 328 9.97 6.03 4.04
C LEU A 328 10.26 4.56 3.73
N VAL A 329 9.22 3.73 3.82
CA VAL A 329 9.31 2.28 3.60
C VAL A 329 9.06 1.92 2.14
N GLU A 330 8.04 2.53 1.54
CA GLU A 330 7.61 2.24 0.17
C GLU A 330 6.77 3.38 -0.44
N ILE A 331 6.94 3.57 -1.75
CA ILE A 331 6.08 4.42 -2.59
C ILE A 331 5.20 3.51 -3.44
N ASN A 332 3.89 3.62 -3.28
CA ASN A 332 2.91 2.83 -4.03
C ASN A 332 2.26 3.74 -5.08
N ALA A 333 2.99 3.98 -6.17
CA ALA A 333 2.50 4.81 -7.27
C ALA A 333 1.77 3.96 -8.34
N SER A 334 2.17 2.71 -8.55
CA SER A 334 1.47 1.82 -9.50
C SER A 334 0.12 1.34 -8.96
N GLU A 335 0.07 1.02 -7.67
CA GLU A 335 -1.16 0.56 -6.98
C GLU A 335 -1.32 1.28 -5.64
N PRO A 336 -1.81 2.53 -5.60
CA PRO A 336 -1.93 3.29 -4.35
C PRO A 336 -2.83 2.63 -3.29
N GLY A 337 -3.77 1.79 -3.73
CA GLY A 337 -4.73 1.07 -2.88
C GLY A 337 -5.98 1.87 -2.52
N LEU A 338 -6.99 1.16 -2.01
CA LEU A 338 -8.24 1.72 -1.47
C LEU A 338 -8.59 1.06 -0.14
N PHE A 339 -8.94 1.86 0.88
CA PHE A 339 -9.20 1.37 2.24
C PHE A 339 -10.56 1.83 2.80
N GLN A 340 -11.58 1.82 1.94
CA GLN A 340 -12.88 2.45 2.21
C GLN A 340 -13.69 1.84 3.36
N ALA A 341 -13.40 0.60 3.75
CA ALA A 341 -14.02 0.02 4.95
C ALA A 341 -13.62 0.82 6.21
N ALA A 342 -12.34 1.15 6.36
CA ALA A 342 -11.84 1.90 7.51
C ALA A 342 -12.00 3.42 7.35
N THR A 343 -11.91 3.93 6.13
CA THR A 343 -11.82 5.37 5.90
C THR A 343 -13.16 6.02 5.56
N GLY A 344 -14.14 5.25 5.06
CA GLY A 344 -15.28 5.80 4.33
C GLY A 344 -14.95 6.02 2.84
N PRO A 345 -15.76 6.79 2.09
CA PRO A 345 -15.51 7.06 0.67
C PRO A 345 -14.09 7.56 0.40
N ALA A 346 -13.37 6.90 -0.51
CA ALA A 346 -11.92 7.10 -0.66
C ALA A 346 -11.52 8.51 -1.11
N PHE A 347 -12.37 9.19 -1.89
CA PHE A 347 -12.04 10.50 -2.45
C PHE A 347 -12.72 11.66 -1.71
N GLY A 348 -13.75 11.36 -0.90
CA GLY A 348 -14.59 12.35 -0.23
C GLY A 348 -14.92 13.52 -1.15
N LYS A 349 -14.71 14.74 -0.65
CA LYS A 349 -14.97 15.99 -1.38
C LYS A 349 -14.20 16.17 -2.70
N TYR A 350 -13.18 15.37 -2.98
CA TYR A 350 -12.37 15.45 -4.19
C TYR A 350 -12.85 14.50 -5.30
N ILE A 351 -13.93 13.73 -5.08
CA ILE A 351 -14.43 12.75 -6.05
C ILE A 351 -14.77 13.35 -7.41
N LEU A 352 -15.41 14.52 -7.42
CA LEU A 352 -15.81 15.18 -8.67
C LEU A 352 -14.61 15.73 -9.44
N ASP A 353 -13.62 16.29 -8.73
CA ASP A 353 -12.35 16.74 -9.31
C ASP A 353 -11.64 15.57 -10.01
N ILE A 354 -11.53 14.43 -9.33
CA ILE A 354 -10.92 13.21 -9.87
C ILE A 354 -11.72 12.67 -11.06
N PHE A 355 -13.05 12.64 -10.98
CA PHE A 355 -13.88 12.20 -12.10
C PHE A 355 -13.71 13.09 -13.34
N ASN A 356 -13.57 14.40 -13.15
CA ASN A 356 -13.34 15.34 -14.24
C ASN A 356 -11.95 15.17 -14.88
N GLU A 357 -10.90 14.87 -14.11
CA GLU A 357 -9.57 14.55 -14.66
C GLU A 357 -9.54 13.23 -15.44
N VAL A 358 -10.41 12.29 -15.07
CA VAL A 358 -10.45 10.93 -15.64
C VAL A 358 -11.44 10.80 -16.79
N ARG A 359 -12.36 11.73 -17.00
CA ARG A 359 -13.26 11.71 -18.18
C ARG A 359 -12.46 12.00 -19.45
#